data_AF-A0A6B3I9B3-F1
#
_entry.id   AF-A0A6B3I9B3-F1
#
_cell.length_a   1.000
_cell.length_b   1.000
_cell.length_c   1.000
_cell.angle_alpha   90.00
_cell.angle_beta   90.00
_cell.angle_gamma   90.00
#
_symmetry.space_group_name_H-M   'P 1'
#
loop_
_entity.id
_entity.type
_entity.pdbx_description
1 polymer ?
#
loop_
_entity_poly.entity_id
_entity_poly.type
_entity_poly.pdbx_seq_one_letter_code
_entity_poly.pdbx_strand_id
1 'polypeptide(L)'
;AEGLRAAGVEVVHGDFFDTLTVKAPGKAADIVADARERGVNLRRVDADHVSIACDETTTRAQLSAVWAAFGADADIEALDGSAADALPEALLRSDDILTHPVFHQHRSETAMLRYLRKLADRDYALDRGMIPLGSCTMKLNATAEMESITWPEFGALHPFAPAEQAQGFLTLIRELE
;
A
#
# COMPACT_ATOMS: atom_id res chain seq x y z
N ALA A 1 6.59 7.43 14.37
CA ALA A 1 5.87 8.06 15.50
C ALA A 1 6.70 9.15 16.18
N GLU A 2 7.99 8.92 16.47
CA GLU A 2 8.81 9.85 17.25
C GLU A 2 8.88 11.29 16.73
N GLY A 3 8.96 11.51 15.41
CA GLY A 3 8.92 12.87 14.86
C GLY A 3 7.65 13.66 15.21
N LEU A 4 6.50 12.97 15.29
CA LEU A 4 5.24 13.56 15.73
C LEU A 4 5.23 13.79 17.24
N ARG A 5 5.71 12.82 18.03
CA ARG A 5 5.80 12.92 19.49
C ARG A 5 6.73 14.07 19.92
N ALA A 6 7.87 14.24 19.25
CA ALA A 6 8.82 15.32 19.48
C ALA A 6 8.20 16.72 19.23
N ALA A 7 7.24 16.82 18.31
CA ALA A 7 6.46 18.02 18.05
C ALA A 7 5.24 18.19 18.99
N GLY A 8 5.08 17.32 20.00
CA GLY A 8 3.97 17.39 20.96
C GLY A 8 2.65 16.81 20.45
N VAL A 9 2.66 16.07 19.34
CA VAL A 9 1.47 15.37 18.84
C VAL A 9 1.23 14.09 19.65
N GLU A 10 0.03 13.96 20.21
CA GLU A 10 -0.36 12.78 20.98
C GLU A 10 -0.70 11.61 20.05
N VAL A 11 0.06 10.51 20.14
CA VAL A 11 -0.25 9.24 19.49
C VAL A 11 -1.19 8.45 20.40
N VAL A 12 -2.34 8.03 19.87
CA VAL A 12 -3.44 7.42 20.64
C VAL A 12 -3.06 6.08 21.27
N HIS A 13 -2.19 5.32 20.61
CA HIS A 13 -1.75 4.01 21.07
C HIS A 13 -0.22 3.92 21.11
N GLY A 14 0.30 3.15 22.07
CA GLY A 14 1.73 2.87 22.21
C GLY A 14 2.22 1.86 21.18
N ASP A 15 1.40 0.83 20.95
CA ASP A 15 1.76 -0.35 20.18
C ASP A 15 1.12 -0.31 18.78
N PHE A 16 1.88 -0.64 17.74
CA PHE A 16 1.41 -0.72 16.35
C PHE A 16 2.42 -1.40 15.43
N PHE A 17 1.96 -1.82 14.25
CA PHE A 17 2.82 -2.30 13.16
C PHE A 17 3.10 -1.17 12.16
N ASP A 18 2.18 -0.87 11.26
CA ASP A 18 2.35 0.09 10.16
C ASP A 18 1.38 1.29 10.26
N THR A 19 0.35 1.17 11.09
CA THR A 19 -0.75 2.12 11.18
C THR A 19 -0.77 2.76 12.55
N LEU A 20 -0.77 4.10 12.59
CA LEU A 20 -0.92 4.86 13.81
C LEU A 20 -2.02 5.91 13.72
N THR A 21 -2.68 6.17 14.84
CA THR A 21 -3.68 7.23 14.98
C THR A 21 -3.16 8.28 15.94
N VAL A 22 -3.28 9.55 15.56
CA VAL A 22 -2.89 10.71 16.37
C VAL A 22 -4.07 11.62 16.65
N LYS A 23 -4.00 12.32 17.78
CA LYS A 23 -4.94 13.38 18.11
C LYS A 23 -4.55 14.67 17.41
N ALA A 24 -5.54 15.31 16.82
CA ALA A 24 -5.50 16.61 16.18
C ALA A 24 -6.82 17.37 16.44
N PRO A 25 -7.07 17.80 17.70
CA PRO A 25 -8.36 18.36 18.09
C PRO A 25 -8.80 19.54 17.20
N GLY A 26 -9.93 19.39 16.53
CA GLY A 26 -10.51 20.37 15.59
C GLY A 26 -9.70 20.64 14.31
N LYS A 27 -8.57 19.96 14.11
CA LYS A 27 -7.61 20.23 13.02
C LYS A 27 -7.46 19.09 12.02
N ALA A 28 -8.17 17.96 12.23
CA ALA A 28 -7.98 16.77 11.41
C ALA A 28 -8.24 17.02 9.91
N ALA A 29 -9.23 17.85 9.57
CA ALA A 29 -9.51 18.21 8.17
C ALA A 29 -8.38 19.02 7.53
N ASP A 30 -7.85 20.02 8.25
CA ASP A 30 -6.79 20.90 7.75
C ASP A 30 -5.47 20.13 7.55
N ILE A 31 -5.13 19.25 8.48
CA ILE A 31 -3.93 18.40 8.39
C ILE A 31 -4.02 17.45 7.19
N VAL A 32 -5.18 16.82 6.98
CA VAL A 32 -5.40 15.94 5.83
C VAL A 32 -5.33 16.71 4.51
N ALA A 33 -5.82 17.95 4.49
CA ALA A 33 -5.70 18.82 3.31
C ALA A 33 -4.25 19.24 3.05
N ASP A 34 -3.49 19.65 4.07
CA ASP A 34 -2.08 20.05 3.92
C ASP A 34 -1.20 18.86 3.52
N ALA A 35 -1.41 17.68 4.13
CA ALA A 35 -0.72 16.45 3.72
C ALA A 35 -1.00 16.11 2.24
N ARG A 36 -2.23 16.33 1.79
CA ARG A 36 -2.62 16.11 0.40
C ARG A 36 -1.96 17.11 -0.56
N GLU A 37 -1.83 18.37 -0.19
CA GLU A 37 -1.07 19.35 -0.98
C GLU A 37 0.40 18.94 -1.13
N ARG A 38 0.92 18.15 -0.18
CA ARG A 38 2.26 17.54 -0.23
C ARG A 38 2.31 16.18 -0.91
N GLY A 39 1.21 15.72 -1.50
CA GLY A 39 1.13 14.46 -2.24
C GLY A 39 0.88 13.21 -1.38
N VAL A 40 0.39 13.35 -0.15
CA VAL A 40 0.08 12.24 0.74
C VAL A 40 -1.40 12.24 1.14
N ASN A 41 -2.10 11.13 0.90
CA ASN A 41 -3.45 10.94 1.42
C ASN A 41 -3.39 10.36 2.83
N LEU A 42 -4.01 11.04 3.79
CA LEU A 42 -4.17 10.56 5.17
C LEU A 42 -5.64 10.23 5.45
N ARG A 43 -5.88 9.30 6.38
CA ARG A 43 -7.24 8.94 6.77
C ARG A 43 -7.73 9.89 7.86
N ARG A 44 -8.71 10.74 7.54
CA ARG A 44 -9.50 11.45 8.57
C ARG A 44 -10.42 10.45 9.28
N VAL A 45 -10.19 10.20 10.56
CA VAL A 45 -11.05 9.29 11.35
C VAL A 45 -12.30 10.02 11.81
N ASP A 46 -12.11 11.21 12.39
CA ASP A 46 -13.17 12.13 12.81
C ASP A 46 -12.63 13.58 12.80
N ALA A 47 -13.26 14.51 13.54
CA ALA A 47 -12.83 15.91 13.61
C ALA A 47 -11.51 16.11 14.38
N ASP A 48 -11.16 15.16 15.23
CA ASP A 48 -10.08 15.24 16.22
C ASP A 48 -8.99 14.18 16.01
N HIS A 49 -9.13 13.26 15.05
CA HIS A 49 -8.20 12.16 14.84
C HIS A 49 -7.82 11.96 13.38
N VAL A 50 -6.53 11.74 13.15
CA VAL A 50 -5.95 11.39 11.84
C VAL A 50 -5.21 10.06 11.99
N SER A 51 -5.47 9.14 11.06
CA SER A 51 -4.77 7.87 10.94
C SER A 51 -3.82 7.89 9.76
N ILE A 52 -2.60 7.40 10.00
CA ILE A 52 -1.49 7.33 9.07
C ILE A 52 -1.12 5.86 8.96
N ALA A 53 -1.05 5.33 7.74
CA ALA A 53 -0.58 3.98 7.47
C ALA A 53 0.64 4.05 6.54
N CYS A 54 1.71 3.35 6.92
CA CYS A 54 2.89 3.19 6.07
C CYS A 54 2.80 1.83 5.36
N ASP A 55 3.56 1.69 4.29
CA ASP A 55 3.72 0.43 3.56
C ASP A 55 5.16 0.30 3.04
N GLU A 56 5.44 -0.76 2.29
CA GLU A 56 6.76 -1.02 1.70
C GLU A 56 7.29 0.13 0.82
N THR A 57 6.39 0.91 0.22
CA THR A 57 6.74 2.04 -0.66
C THR A 57 6.97 3.34 0.09
N THR A 58 6.75 3.36 1.41
CA THR A 58 6.90 4.56 2.23
C THR A 58 8.37 4.99 2.31
N THR A 59 8.62 6.25 1.95
CA THR A 59 9.94 6.87 1.86
C THR A 59 10.13 7.93 2.92
N ARG A 60 11.39 8.30 3.17
CA ARG A 60 11.77 9.44 4.03
C ARG A 60 11.04 10.73 3.63
N ALA A 61 10.88 10.98 2.33
CA ALA A 61 10.18 12.15 1.82
C ALA A 61 8.70 12.19 2.21
N GLN A 62 8.00 11.04 2.17
CA GLN A 62 6.61 10.95 2.61
C GLN A 62 6.50 11.13 4.13
N LEU A 63 7.43 10.58 4.92
CA LEU A 63 7.47 10.80 6.36
C LEU A 63 7.65 12.29 6.70
N SER A 64 8.57 12.98 6.03
CA SER A 64 8.76 14.42 6.17
C SER A 64 7.53 15.23 5.75
N ALA A 65 6.85 14.83 4.67
CA ALA A 65 5.61 15.46 4.22
C ALA A 65 4.49 15.34 5.28
N VAL A 66 4.36 14.15 5.89
CA VAL A 66 3.43 13.93 6.99
C VAL A 66 3.81 14.79 8.19
N TRP A 67 5.07 14.79 8.64
CA TRP A 67 5.50 15.65 9.75
C TRP A 67 5.22 17.12 9.51
N ALA A 68 5.54 17.62 8.32
CA ALA A 68 5.29 19.01 7.96
C ALA A 68 3.79 19.36 8.02
N ALA A 69 2.89 18.43 7.67
CA ALA A 69 1.44 18.63 7.79
C ALA A 69 0.94 18.74 9.24
N PHE A 70 1.69 18.20 10.21
CA PHE A 70 1.46 18.42 11.63
C PHE A 70 2.24 19.62 12.19
N GLY A 71 2.97 20.38 11.35
CA GLY A 71 3.86 21.44 11.77
C GLY A 71 5.11 20.95 12.50
N ALA A 72 5.45 19.67 12.35
CA ALA A 72 6.63 19.05 12.91
C ALA A 72 7.82 19.18 11.95
N ASP A 73 8.98 19.51 12.51
CA ASP A 73 10.28 19.44 11.82
C ASP A 73 11.20 18.59 12.68
N ALA A 74 11.64 17.45 12.15
CA ALA A 74 12.40 16.46 12.89
C ALA A 74 13.52 15.90 12.01
N ASP A 75 14.68 15.66 12.64
CA ASP A 75 15.81 15.02 12.00
C ASP A 75 15.56 13.52 11.86
N ILE A 76 15.19 13.10 10.65
CA ILE A 76 14.88 11.70 10.35
C ILE A 76 16.07 10.77 10.58
N GLU A 77 17.30 11.22 10.32
CA GLU A 77 18.49 10.37 10.47
C GLU A 77 18.81 10.14 11.95
N ALA A 78 18.64 11.17 12.78
CA ALA A 78 18.79 11.03 14.23
C ALA A 78 17.73 10.10 14.84
N LEU A 79 16.48 10.16 14.34
CA LEU A 79 15.39 9.32 14.82
C LEU A 79 15.51 7.88 14.35
N ASP A 80 15.93 7.63 13.11
CA ASP A 80 16.08 6.28 12.55
C ASP A 80 17.05 5.41 13.37
N GLY A 81 18.12 6.02 13.91
CA GLY A 81 19.08 5.31 14.76
C GLY A 81 18.68 5.13 16.23
N SER A 82 17.62 5.78 16.71
CA SER A 82 17.28 5.84 18.14
C SER A 82 15.83 5.46 18.47
N ALA A 83 14.94 5.41 17.48
CA ALA A 83 13.55 5.02 17.68
C ALA A 83 13.47 3.55 18.12
N ALA A 84 12.74 3.30 19.21
CA ALA A 84 12.44 1.95 19.65
C ALA A 84 11.32 1.33 18.79
N ASP A 85 11.34 -0.01 18.68
CA ASP A 85 10.25 -0.75 18.06
C ASP A 85 8.94 -0.54 18.82
N ALA A 86 7.86 -0.30 18.08
CA ALA A 86 6.53 -0.13 18.64
C ALA A 86 5.79 -1.46 18.86
N LEU A 87 6.33 -2.59 18.39
CA LEU A 87 5.74 -3.90 18.57
C LEU A 87 6.17 -4.50 19.93
N PRO A 88 5.22 -4.82 20.83
CA PRO A 88 5.54 -5.44 22.12
C PRO A 88 6.27 -6.77 21.96
N GLU A 89 7.28 -7.00 22.82
CA GLU A 89 8.07 -8.24 22.81
C GLU A 89 7.19 -9.50 22.94
N ALA A 90 6.13 -9.44 23.76
CA ALA A 90 5.18 -10.54 23.95
C ALA A 90 4.36 -10.89 22.69
N LEU A 91 4.33 -10.00 21.68
CA LEU A 91 3.63 -10.19 20.41
C LEU A 91 4.58 -10.54 19.27
N LEU A 92 5.89 -10.59 19.52
CA LEU A 92 6.86 -10.98 18.50
C LEU A 92 6.67 -12.45 18.12
N ARG A 93 6.64 -12.68 16.82
CA ARG A 93 6.55 -14.02 16.26
C ARG A 93 7.83 -14.79 16.56
N SER A 94 7.69 -16.04 17.01
CA SER A 94 8.82 -16.92 17.37
C SER A 94 8.86 -18.22 16.56
N ASP A 95 7.83 -18.53 15.78
CA ASP A 95 7.78 -19.70 14.92
C ASP A 95 8.37 -19.44 13.53
N ASP A 96 9.00 -20.49 12.99
CA ASP A 96 9.52 -20.45 11.62
C ASP A 96 8.39 -20.41 10.59
N ILE A 97 8.58 -19.61 9.55
CA ILE A 97 7.62 -19.43 8.45
C ILE A 97 8.19 -19.87 7.13
N LEU A 98 7.30 -20.22 6.20
CA LEU A 98 7.67 -20.52 4.83
C LEU A 98 8.74 -21.61 4.74
N THR A 99 8.74 -22.57 5.69
CA THR A 99 9.80 -23.58 5.87
C THR A 99 9.89 -24.59 4.72
N HIS A 100 8.85 -24.69 3.90
CA HIS A 100 8.87 -25.56 2.73
C HIS A 100 9.95 -25.11 1.75
N PRO A 101 10.78 -26.02 1.19
CA PRO A 101 11.92 -25.65 0.35
C PRO A 101 11.60 -24.73 -0.84
N VAL A 102 10.36 -24.76 -1.35
CA VAL A 102 9.91 -23.91 -2.46
C VAL A 102 10.16 -22.41 -2.22
N PHE A 103 10.03 -21.94 -0.97
CA PHE A 103 10.23 -20.53 -0.61
C PHE A 103 11.73 -20.15 -0.48
N HIS A 104 12.62 -21.13 -0.55
CA HIS A 104 14.08 -20.94 -0.42
C HIS A 104 14.84 -21.23 -1.72
N GLN A 105 14.26 -21.98 -2.66
CA GLN A 105 14.93 -22.44 -3.89
C GLN A 105 14.98 -21.38 -5.01
N HIS A 106 14.04 -20.44 -5.07
CA HIS A 106 13.85 -19.53 -6.20
C HIS A 106 14.08 -18.07 -5.82
N ARG A 107 15.29 -17.73 -5.38
CA ARG A 107 15.64 -16.38 -4.87
C ARG A 107 16.28 -15.43 -5.87
N SER A 108 16.73 -15.93 -7.02
CA SER A 108 17.18 -15.07 -8.12
C SER A 108 16.08 -14.91 -9.15
N GLU A 109 16.08 -13.77 -9.84
CA GLU A 109 15.13 -13.51 -10.94
C GLU A 109 15.16 -14.63 -11.97
N THR A 110 16.35 -15.09 -12.40
CA THR A 110 16.49 -16.21 -13.34
C THR A 110 15.90 -17.51 -12.80
N ALA A 111 16.08 -17.82 -11.51
CA ALA A 111 15.51 -19.02 -10.92
C ALA A 111 13.98 -18.95 -10.84
N MET A 112 13.43 -17.77 -10.48
CA MET A 112 11.99 -17.53 -10.43
C MET A 112 11.37 -17.61 -11.84
N LEU A 113 11.97 -16.98 -12.84
CA LEU A 113 11.53 -17.05 -14.25
C LEU A 113 11.45 -18.50 -14.75
N ARG A 114 12.49 -19.31 -14.49
CA ARG A 114 12.49 -20.74 -14.86
C ARG A 114 11.42 -21.52 -14.11
N TYR A 115 11.21 -21.22 -12.84
CA TYR A 115 10.18 -21.88 -12.04
C TYR A 115 8.77 -21.56 -12.55
N LEU A 116 8.45 -20.28 -12.76
CA LEU A 116 7.18 -19.83 -13.33
C LEU A 116 6.94 -20.44 -14.71
N ARG A 117 7.95 -20.45 -15.60
CA ARG A 117 7.84 -21.09 -16.92
C ARG A 117 7.54 -22.59 -16.81
N LYS A 118 8.26 -23.30 -15.93
CA LYS A 118 8.05 -24.74 -15.70
C LYS A 118 6.63 -25.04 -15.23
N LEU A 119 6.03 -24.18 -14.39
CA LEU A 119 4.65 -24.33 -13.96
C LEU A 119 3.68 -24.04 -15.11
N ALA A 120 3.85 -22.92 -15.81
CA ALA A 120 3.02 -22.55 -16.96
C ALA A 120 3.03 -23.62 -18.07
N ASP A 121 4.15 -24.31 -18.26
CA ASP A 121 4.27 -25.40 -19.24
C ASP A 121 3.40 -26.63 -18.92
N ARG A 122 3.01 -26.82 -17.66
CA ARG A 122 2.17 -27.94 -17.20
C ARG A 122 0.67 -27.68 -17.39
N ASP A 123 0.27 -26.43 -17.56
CA ASP A 123 -1.13 -26.03 -17.65
C ASP A 123 -1.55 -25.94 -19.12
N TYR A 124 -2.73 -26.47 -19.47
CA TYR A 124 -3.32 -26.27 -20.80
C TYR A 124 -4.16 -24.99 -20.79
N ALA A 125 -3.74 -23.98 -21.58
CA ALA A 125 -4.39 -22.68 -21.67
C ALA A 125 -4.78 -22.33 -23.12
N LEU A 126 -5.48 -21.21 -23.30
CA LEU A 126 -6.02 -20.76 -24.60
C LEU A 126 -4.94 -20.46 -25.66
N ASP A 127 -3.68 -20.30 -25.25
CA ASP A 127 -2.53 -20.17 -26.13
C ASP A 127 -2.16 -21.48 -26.85
N ARG A 128 -2.62 -22.64 -26.34
CA ARG A 128 -2.36 -23.97 -26.91
C ARG A 128 -3.52 -24.53 -27.71
N GLY A 129 -4.74 -24.06 -27.48
CA GLY A 129 -5.91 -24.48 -28.24
C GLY A 129 -7.22 -24.22 -27.52
N MET A 130 -8.30 -24.69 -28.14
CA MET A 130 -9.67 -24.46 -27.66
C MET A 130 -9.94 -25.20 -26.34
N ILE A 131 -10.56 -24.50 -25.39
CA ILE A 131 -11.07 -25.05 -24.12
C ILE A 131 -12.60 -24.92 -24.11
N PRO A 132 -13.36 -25.92 -24.63
CA PRO A 132 -14.81 -25.80 -24.85
C PRO A 132 -15.62 -26.13 -23.57
N LEU A 133 -15.38 -25.39 -22.50
CA LEU A 133 -16.13 -25.56 -21.24
C LEU A 133 -17.50 -24.88 -21.35
N GLY A 134 -18.56 -25.69 -21.32
CA GLY A 134 -19.94 -25.21 -21.33
C GLY A 134 -20.19 -24.21 -20.19
N SER A 135 -20.92 -23.13 -20.49
CA SER A 135 -21.21 -22.03 -19.55
C SER A 135 -20.02 -21.13 -19.14
N CYS A 136 -18.78 -21.40 -19.58
CA CYS A 136 -17.61 -20.61 -19.18
C CYS A 136 -17.29 -19.44 -20.13
N THR A 137 -17.78 -19.46 -21.37
CA THR A 137 -17.50 -18.44 -22.39
C THR A 137 -15.99 -18.16 -22.54
N MET A 138 -15.20 -19.23 -22.76
CA MET A 138 -13.75 -19.15 -22.97
C MET A 138 -13.41 -18.51 -24.32
N LYS A 139 -13.62 -17.19 -24.42
CA LYS A 139 -13.35 -16.36 -25.60
C LYS A 139 -11.95 -15.75 -25.55
N LEU A 140 -11.60 -14.98 -26.58
CA LEU A 140 -10.37 -14.21 -26.62
C LEU A 140 -10.30 -13.20 -25.45
N ASN A 141 -9.15 -13.13 -24.79
CA ASN A 141 -8.73 -12.02 -23.94
C ASN A 141 -7.68 -11.23 -24.73
N ALA A 142 -8.08 -10.16 -25.42
CA ALA A 142 -7.17 -9.51 -26.37
C ALA A 142 -6.06 -8.74 -25.63
N THR A 143 -4.84 -8.75 -26.15
CA THR A 143 -3.71 -8.02 -25.53
C THR A 143 -4.01 -6.54 -25.31
N ALA A 144 -4.67 -5.89 -26.29
CA ALA A 144 -5.07 -4.49 -26.19
C ALA A 144 -6.08 -4.21 -25.06
N GLU A 145 -6.90 -5.19 -24.69
CA GLU A 145 -7.86 -5.06 -23.58
C GLU A 145 -7.17 -5.26 -22.22
N MET A 146 -6.10 -6.07 -22.19
CA MET A 146 -5.38 -6.43 -20.96
C MET A 146 -4.30 -5.44 -20.56
N GLU A 147 -3.76 -4.66 -21.51
CA GLU A 147 -2.62 -3.77 -21.26
C GLU A 147 -2.92 -2.72 -20.17
N SER A 148 -4.11 -2.12 -20.22
CA SER A 148 -4.49 -1.00 -19.36
C SER A 148 -4.63 -1.37 -17.88
N ILE A 149 -4.89 -2.64 -17.55
CA ILE A 149 -5.10 -3.05 -16.14
C ILE A 149 -3.83 -2.89 -15.29
N THR A 150 -2.66 -2.80 -15.92
CA THR A 150 -1.36 -2.63 -15.24
C THR A 150 -0.84 -1.20 -15.26
N TRP A 151 -1.55 -0.26 -15.91
CA TRP A 151 -1.15 1.15 -15.88
C TRP A 151 -1.28 1.69 -14.46
N PRO A 152 -0.31 2.47 -13.94
CA PRO A 152 -0.38 3.02 -12.58
C PRO A 152 -1.66 3.80 -12.30
N GLU A 153 -2.20 4.50 -13.31
CA GLU A 153 -3.46 5.26 -13.23
C GLU A 153 -4.68 4.38 -12.91
N PHE A 154 -4.62 3.07 -13.23
CA PHE A 154 -5.63 2.08 -12.86
C PHE A 154 -5.20 1.22 -11.66
N GLY A 155 -3.96 0.73 -11.65
CA GLY A 155 -3.49 -0.28 -10.69
C GLY A 155 -2.96 0.27 -9.36
N ALA A 156 -2.62 1.57 -9.28
CA ALA A 156 -1.98 2.16 -8.09
C ALA A 156 -2.87 3.14 -7.30
N LEU A 157 -4.16 3.27 -7.67
CA LEU A 157 -5.09 4.13 -6.95
C LEU A 157 -5.72 3.38 -5.77
N HIS A 158 -5.56 3.92 -4.56
CA HIS A 158 -6.23 3.37 -3.38
C HIS A 158 -7.76 3.50 -3.51
N PRO A 159 -8.57 2.46 -3.20
CA PRO A 159 -10.02 2.47 -3.43
C PRO A 159 -10.79 3.54 -2.64
N PHE A 160 -10.23 4.03 -1.53
CA PHE A 160 -10.78 5.13 -0.74
C PHE A 160 -10.07 6.47 -0.98
N ALA A 161 -9.33 6.62 -2.09
CA ALA A 161 -8.82 7.91 -2.50
C ALA A 161 -9.97 8.91 -2.71
N PRO A 162 -9.76 10.22 -2.44
CA PRO A 162 -10.74 11.25 -2.74
C PRO A 162 -11.25 11.17 -4.19
N ALA A 163 -12.56 11.35 -4.39
CA ALA A 163 -13.22 11.13 -5.69
C ALA A 163 -12.62 11.99 -6.82
N GLU A 164 -12.11 13.17 -6.50
CA GLU A 164 -11.43 14.07 -7.43
C GLU A 164 -10.08 13.53 -7.94
N GLN A 165 -9.45 12.57 -7.24
CA GLN A 165 -8.28 11.83 -7.73
C GLN A 165 -8.68 10.64 -8.62
N ALA A 166 -9.96 10.27 -8.65
CA ALA A 166 -10.50 9.11 -9.36
C ALA A 166 -11.39 9.49 -10.56
N GLN A 167 -11.29 10.72 -11.10
CA GLN A 167 -12.18 11.16 -12.18
C GLN A 167 -12.11 10.28 -13.44
N GLY A 168 -10.92 9.76 -13.78
CA GLY A 168 -10.77 8.81 -14.89
C GLY A 168 -11.60 7.54 -14.69
N PHE A 169 -11.60 6.98 -13.48
CA PHE A 169 -12.46 5.85 -13.12
C PHE A 169 -13.95 6.19 -13.21
N LEU A 170 -14.35 7.37 -12.72
CA LEU A 170 -15.75 7.78 -12.81
C LEU A 170 -16.24 7.94 -14.26
N THR A 171 -15.38 8.43 -15.15
CA THR A 171 -15.69 8.45 -16.59
C THR A 171 -15.84 7.03 -17.14
N LEU A 172 -14.87 6.15 -16.86
CA LEU A 172 -14.92 4.74 -17.28
C LEU A 172 -16.20 4.04 -16.83
N ILE A 173 -16.61 4.24 -15.57
CA ILE A 173 -17.84 3.65 -15.02
C ILE A 173 -19.06 4.15 -15.79
N ARG A 174 -19.18 5.47 -16.01
CA ARG A 174 -20.33 6.06 -16.73
C ARG A 174 -20.42 5.64 -18.20
N GLU A 175 -19.29 5.37 -18.85
CA GLU A 175 -19.28 4.90 -20.23
C GLU A 175 -19.62 3.41 -20.36
N LEU A 176 -19.43 2.64 -19.28
CA LEU A 176 -19.69 1.20 -19.23
C LEU A 176 -21.11 0.86 -18.76
N GLU A 177 -21.72 1.70 -17.91
CA GLU A 177 -23.13 1.60 -17.47
C GLU A 177 -24.15 1.81 -18.60
#